data_AF-A0A1G6P238-F1
#
_entry.id   AF-A0A1G6P238-F1
#
_cell.length_a   1.000
_cell.length_b   1.000
_cell.length_c   1.000
_cell.angle_alpha   90.00
_cell.angle_beta   90.00
_cell.angle_gamma   90.00
#
_symmetry.space_group_name_H-M   'P 1'
#
loop_
_entity.id
_entity.type
_entity.pdbx_description
1 polymer ?
#
loop_
_entity_poly.entity_id
_entity_poly.type
_entity_poly.pdbx_seq_one_letter_code
_entity_poly.pdbx_strand_id
1 'polypeptide(L)'
;MANFRDWEEALDEIDWKDVLEEVDDELLENLAGELHFRTFEALKDSSTPLGDGYHMTHLSDGQWAFWSEKNYVQEDVRFFENEQLFLHFAVEHFSLGEQEIQELVRLLEETPRLKSCAVCGHHFNPQDSARQELGIEGIYLDEENKEGECCSPQCAVEAVLVDMKEL
;
A
#
# COMPACT_ATOMS: atom_id res chain seq x y z
N MET A 1 -32.36 40.04 13.36
CA MET A 1 -30.91 39.78 13.49
C MET A 1 -30.71 38.50 14.31
N ALA A 2 -31.26 37.40 13.81
CA ALA A 2 -31.00 36.05 14.28
C ALA A 2 -30.57 35.32 13.01
N ASN A 3 -29.26 35.03 12.90
CA ASN A 3 -28.65 34.22 11.83
C ASN A 3 -27.11 34.25 11.84
N PHE A 4 -26.45 34.91 12.80
CA PHE A 4 -24.98 34.81 12.94
C PHE A 4 -24.57 33.98 14.16
N ARG A 5 -25.25 34.14 15.31
CA ARG A 5 -25.00 33.35 16.52
C ARG A 5 -25.27 31.85 16.34
N ASP A 6 -26.35 31.51 15.64
CA ASP A 6 -26.72 30.11 15.41
C ASP A 6 -25.70 29.36 14.52
N TRP A 7 -24.94 30.08 13.68
CA TRP A 7 -23.86 29.48 12.88
C TRP A 7 -22.55 29.35 13.67
N GLU A 8 -22.27 30.30 14.57
CA GLU A 8 -21.10 30.31 15.44
C GLU A 8 -21.19 29.19 16.49
N GLU A 9 -22.36 29.00 17.10
CA GLU A 9 -22.64 27.88 18.03
C GLU A 9 -22.62 26.52 17.32
N ALA A 10 -23.11 26.43 16.07
CA ALA A 10 -23.05 25.20 15.29
C ALA A 10 -21.64 24.80 14.85
N LEU A 11 -20.70 25.75 14.72
CA LEU A 11 -19.29 25.48 14.44
C LEU A 11 -18.52 25.06 15.69
N ASP A 12 -18.95 25.51 16.88
CA ASP A 12 -18.38 25.10 18.17
C ASP A 12 -18.86 23.69 18.61
N GLU A 13 -19.98 23.20 18.07
CA GLU A 13 -20.47 21.83 18.29
C GLU A 13 -19.77 20.77 17.41
N ILE A 14 -19.02 21.19 16.38
CA ILE A 14 -18.22 20.28 15.57
C ILE A 14 -16.97 19.93 16.38
N ASP A 15 -16.79 18.63 16.68
CA ASP A 15 -15.51 18.16 17.17
C ASP A 15 -14.52 18.18 16.00
N TRP A 16 -13.84 19.32 15.85
CA TRP A 16 -12.83 19.52 14.83
C TRP A 16 -11.71 18.50 14.89
N LYS A 17 -11.51 17.85 16.05
CA LYS A 17 -10.52 16.78 16.19
C LYS A 17 -10.97 15.52 15.43
N ASP A 18 -12.24 15.15 15.54
CA ASP A 18 -12.79 13.99 14.82
C ASP A 18 -12.80 14.24 13.30
N VAL A 19 -13.18 15.44 12.88
CA VAL A 19 -13.13 15.83 11.45
C VAL A 19 -11.70 15.81 10.91
N LEU A 20 -10.71 16.21 11.71
CA LEU A 20 -9.30 16.16 11.30
C LEU A 20 -8.78 14.73 11.20
N GLU A 21 -9.14 13.85 12.14
CA GLU A 21 -8.78 12.42 12.08
C GLU A 21 -9.41 11.72 10.87
N GLU A 22 -10.68 12.00 10.55
CA GLU A 22 -11.34 11.47 9.34
C GLU A 22 -10.65 11.92 8.05
N VAL A 23 -10.22 13.19 7.98
CA VAL A 23 -9.48 13.72 6.83
C VAL A 23 -8.10 13.08 6.71
N ASP A 24 -7.39 12.90 7.81
CA ASP A 24 -6.08 12.24 7.81
C ASP A 24 -6.19 10.77 7.34
N ASP A 25 -7.22 10.04 7.77
CA ASP A 25 -7.49 8.67 7.34
C ASP A 25 -7.86 8.59 5.84
N GLU A 26 -8.75 9.47 5.36
CA GLU A 26 -9.12 9.52 3.92
C GLU A 26 -7.91 9.79 3.03
N LEU A 27 -6.98 10.62 3.49
CA LEU A 27 -5.79 10.93 2.73
C LEU A 27 -4.79 9.75 2.69
N LEU A 28 -4.66 8.99 3.77
CA LEU A 28 -3.86 7.75 3.77
C LEU A 28 -4.48 6.68 2.86
N GLU A 29 -5.81 6.61 2.78
CA GLU A 29 -6.49 5.75 1.81
C GLU A 29 -6.24 6.22 0.36
N ASN A 30 -6.13 7.53 0.11
CA ASN A 30 -5.73 8.04 -1.20
C ASN A 30 -4.29 7.65 -1.57
N LEU A 31 -3.36 7.70 -0.61
CA LEU A 31 -1.99 7.21 -0.80
C LEU A 31 -1.97 5.72 -1.16
N ALA A 32 -2.78 4.91 -0.49
CA ALA A 32 -2.95 3.50 -0.83
C ALA A 32 -3.49 3.32 -2.25
N GLY A 33 -4.49 4.13 -2.63
CA GLY A 33 -5.04 4.15 -3.99
C GLY A 33 -4.02 4.50 -5.07
N GLU A 34 -3.16 5.51 -4.82
CA GLU A 34 -2.07 5.90 -5.72
C GLU A 34 -1.08 4.75 -5.95
N LEU A 35 -0.76 4.02 -4.88
CA LEU A 35 0.09 2.84 -4.92
C LEU A 35 -0.64 1.56 -5.34
N HIS A 36 -1.89 1.66 -5.80
CA HIS A 36 -2.73 0.54 -6.23
C HIS A 36 -2.94 -0.54 -5.14
N PHE A 37 -3.10 -0.13 -3.89
CA PHE A 37 -3.56 -0.99 -2.80
C PHE A 37 -5.05 -0.80 -2.53
N ARG A 38 -5.67 -1.86 -2.00
CA ARG A 38 -7.10 -1.85 -1.68
C ARG A 38 -7.43 -0.96 -0.49
N THR A 39 -6.53 -0.92 0.49
CA THR A 39 -6.67 -0.15 1.73
C THR A 39 -5.30 0.32 2.19
N PHE A 40 -5.27 1.35 3.03
CA PHE A 40 -4.04 1.79 3.69
C PHE A 40 -3.41 0.69 4.54
N GLU A 41 -4.21 -0.08 5.28
CA GLU A 41 -3.69 -1.20 6.07
C GLU A 41 -2.97 -2.24 5.20
N ALA A 42 -3.51 -2.55 4.02
CA ALA A 42 -2.88 -3.50 3.09
C ALA A 42 -1.56 -2.96 2.53
N LEU A 43 -1.47 -1.65 2.27
CA LEU A 43 -0.22 -0.97 1.92
C LEU A 43 0.79 -1.11 3.06
N LYS A 44 0.38 -0.80 4.29
CA LYS A 44 1.23 -0.81 5.49
C LYS A 44 1.79 -2.20 5.78
N ASP A 45 0.94 -3.23 5.77
CA ASP A 45 1.32 -4.64 6.00
C ASP A 45 2.24 -5.19 4.91
N SER A 46 2.10 -4.68 3.68
CA SER A 46 2.92 -5.09 2.53
C SER A 46 4.23 -4.30 2.41
N SER A 47 4.45 -3.30 3.26
CA SER A 47 5.60 -2.40 3.20
C SER A 47 6.59 -2.66 4.32
N THR A 48 7.87 -2.49 4.03
CA THR A 48 8.94 -2.60 5.01
C THR A 48 9.22 -1.23 5.64
N PRO A 49 9.14 -1.10 6.98
CA PRO A 49 9.41 0.17 7.65
C PRO A 49 10.91 0.49 7.62
N LEU A 50 11.24 1.76 7.41
CA LEU A 50 12.61 2.29 7.41
C LEU A 50 12.93 3.14 8.65
N GLY A 51 11.93 3.38 9.50
CA GLY A 51 12.04 4.27 10.64
C GLY A 51 11.38 5.63 10.38
N ASP A 52 11.10 6.36 11.47
CA ASP A 52 10.49 7.70 11.47
C ASP A 52 9.15 7.87 10.73
N GLY A 53 8.51 6.79 10.31
CA GLY A 53 7.26 6.80 9.52
C GLY A 53 7.47 6.63 8.02
N TYR A 54 8.72 6.43 7.58
CA TYR A 54 9.04 6.08 6.20
C TYR A 54 8.92 4.57 5.98
N HIS A 55 8.48 4.23 4.77
CA HIS A 55 8.26 2.87 4.34
C HIS A 55 8.82 2.69 2.92
N MET A 56 9.23 1.46 2.62
CA MET A 56 9.53 1.02 1.26
C MET A 56 8.65 -0.15 0.85
N THR A 57 8.37 -0.21 -0.44
CA THR A 57 7.49 -1.23 -1.02
C THR A 57 8.05 -1.67 -2.37
N HIS A 58 8.21 -2.98 -2.58
CA HIS A 58 8.67 -3.52 -3.86
C HIS A 58 7.46 -3.95 -4.71
N LEU A 59 7.07 -3.09 -5.65
CA LEU A 59 5.85 -3.21 -6.44
C LEU A 59 5.90 -4.38 -7.44
N SER A 60 4.73 -4.74 -7.98
CA SER A 60 4.59 -5.91 -8.86
C SER A 60 5.29 -5.74 -10.21
N ASP A 61 5.38 -4.50 -10.70
CA ASP A 61 6.10 -4.12 -11.91
C ASP A 61 7.63 -4.12 -11.74
N GLY A 62 8.12 -4.31 -10.51
CA GLY A 62 9.55 -4.34 -10.15
C GLY A 62 10.11 -3.00 -9.71
N GLN A 63 9.31 -1.94 -9.64
CA GLN A 63 9.73 -0.67 -9.08
C GLN A 63 9.72 -0.70 -7.54
N TRP A 64 10.54 0.14 -6.93
CA TRP A 64 10.53 0.42 -5.51
C TRP A 64 9.80 1.73 -5.26
N ALA A 65 8.82 1.72 -4.36
CA ALA A 65 8.17 2.91 -3.86
C ALA A 65 8.72 3.29 -2.49
N PHE A 66 8.93 4.58 -2.28
CA PHE A 66 9.31 5.19 -1.01
C PHE A 66 8.24 6.22 -0.64
N TRP A 67 7.69 6.10 0.57
CA TRP A 67 6.59 6.94 1.04
C TRP A 67 6.66 7.15 2.55
N SER A 68 5.95 8.14 3.05
CA SER A 68 5.94 8.53 4.47
C SER A 68 4.53 8.63 5.01
N GLU A 69 4.20 7.86 6.04
CA GLU A 69 2.91 7.96 6.74
C GLU A 69 2.73 9.32 7.42
N LYS A 70 3.82 10.00 7.81
CA LYS A 70 3.75 11.29 8.50
C LYS A 70 3.80 12.49 7.55
N ASN A 71 4.44 12.33 6.40
CA ASN A 71 4.72 13.43 5.48
C ASN A 71 3.97 13.31 4.15
N TYR A 72 3.07 12.33 3.96
CA TYR A 72 2.39 12.11 2.67
C TYR A 72 1.64 13.35 2.14
N VAL A 73 1.20 14.27 3.02
CA VAL A 73 0.55 15.54 2.62
C VAL A 73 1.52 16.49 1.92
N GLN A 74 2.81 16.41 2.26
CA GLN A 74 3.85 17.34 1.84
C GLN A 74 4.85 16.70 0.86
N GLU A 75 4.95 15.37 0.86
CA GLU A 75 5.90 14.60 0.09
C GLU A 75 5.18 13.55 -0.74
N ASP A 76 5.30 13.68 -2.07
CA ASP A 76 4.83 12.67 -3.00
C ASP A 76 5.62 11.35 -2.87
N VAL A 77 4.98 10.25 -3.27
CA VAL A 77 5.64 8.96 -3.40
C VAL A 77 6.78 9.05 -4.41
N ARG A 78 7.93 8.46 -4.06
CA ARG A 78 9.08 8.38 -4.97
C ARG A 78 9.24 6.95 -5.48
N PHE A 79 9.42 6.84 -6.79
CA PHE A 79 9.60 5.57 -7.47
C PHE A 79 11.03 5.39 -7.97
N PHE A 80 11.57 4.19 -7.82
CA PHE A 80 12.90 3.82 -8.28
C PHE A 80 12.84 2.55 -9.11
N GLU A 81 13.49 2.56 -10.27
CA GLU A 81 13.45 1.44 -11.22
C GLU A 81 14.19 0.19 -10.72
N ASN A 82 15.10 0.35 -9.77
CA ASN A 82 15.89 -0.75 -9.22
C ASN A 82 16.38 -0.42 -7.81
N GLU A 83 16.83 -1.48 -7.14
CA GLU A 83 17.35 -1.45 -5.78
C GLU A 83 18.56 -0.53 -5.62
N GLN A 84 19.45 -0.43 -6.61
CA GLN A 84 20.65 0.41 -6.50
C GLN A 84 20.31 1.90 -6.47
N LEU A 85 19.33 2.33 -7.28
CA LEU A 85 18.85 3.70 -7.29
C LEU A 85 18.16 4.06 -5.96
N PHE A 86 17.34 3.15 -5.44
CA PHE A 86 16.72 3.33 -4.13
C PHE A 86 17.77 3.41 -3.03
N LEU A 87 18.74 2.48 -3.00
CA LEU A 87 19.80 2.43 -1.99
C LEU A 87 20.61 3.73 -1.99
N HIS A 88 21.03 4.20 -3.17
CA HIS A 88 21.76 5.46 -3.28
C HIS A 88 20.96 6.64 -2.72
N PHE A 89 19.67 6.73 -3.07
CA PHE A 89 18.78 7.76 -2.53
C PHE A 89 18.64 7.66 -1.01
N ALA A 90 18.37 6.49 -0.46
CA ALA A 90 18.13 6.30 0.96
C ALA A 90 19.38 6.62 1.80
N VAL A 91 20.57 6.24 1.32
CA VAL A 91 21.85 6.59 1.98
C VAL A 91 22.05 8.09 2.07
N GLU A 92 21.76 8.82 0.99
CA GLU A 92 21.85 10.29 0.98
C GLU A 92 20.75 10.94 1.83
N HIS A 93 19.51 10.46 1.70
CA HIS A 93 18.33 11.01 2.35
C HIS A 93 18.41 10.89 3.88
N PHE A 94 18.81 9.72 4.39
CA PHE A 94 18.94 9.47 5.82
C PHE A 94 20.35 9.74 6.37
N SER A 95 21.31 10.10 5.51
CA SER A 95 22.72 10.29 5.89
C SER A 95 23.30 9.07 6.64
N LEU A 96 23.06 7.87 6.08
CA LEU A 96 23.37 6.60 6.72
C LEU A 96 24.89 6.37 6.86
N GLY A 97 25.30 5.80 8.00
CA GLY A 97 26.65 5.29 8.21
C GLY A 97 26.82 3.86 7.67
N GLU A 98 28.02 3.32 7.81
CA GLU A 98 28.37 1.99 7.25
C GLU A 98 27.51 0.86 7.83
N GLN A 99 27.16 0.92 9.12
CA GLN A 99 26.32 -0.10 9.76
C GLN A 99 24.86 0.00 9.29
N GLU A 100 24.32 1.21 9.21
CA GLU A 100 22.96 1.44 8.76
C GLU A 100 22.79 1.09 7.27
N ILE A 101 23.83 1.28 6.45
CA ILE A 101 23.85 0.81 5.06
C ILE A 101 23.72 -0.71 4.99
N GLN A 102 24.46 -1.45 5.82
CA GLN A 102 24.37 -2.93 5.83
C GLN A 102 22.99 -3.40 6.26
N GLU A 103 22.38 -2.73 7.23
CA GLU A 103 21.01 -3.01 7.66
C GLU A 103 19.99 -2.72 6.56
N LEU A 104 20.13 -1.60 5.86
CA LEU A 104 19.27 -1.24 4.73
C LEU A 104 19.36 -2.28 3.60
N VAL A 105 20.57 -2.72 3.25
CA VAL A 105 20.76 -3.79 2.24
C VAL A 105 20.04 -5.07 2.67
N ARG A 106 20.17 -5.46 3.94
CA ARG A 106 19.46 -6.64 4.46
C ARG A 106 17.94 -6.45 4.39
N LEU A 107 17.42 -5.27 4.75
CA LEU A 107 15.99 -4.98 4.65
C LEU A 107 15.50 -5.05 3.19
N LEU A 108 16.28 -4.58 2.23
CA LEU A 108 15.96 -4.66 0.80
C LEU A 108 15.85 -6.12 0.34
N GLU A 109 16.79 -6.97 0.76
CA GLU A 109 16.74 -8.41 0.47
C GLU A 109 15.54 -9.12 1.13
N GLU A 110 15.14 -8.68 2.33
CA GLU A 110 14.00 -9.23 3.09
C GLU A 110 12.65 -8.68 2.60
N THR A 111 12.61 -7.58 1.83
CA THR A 111 11.37 -6.96 1.38
C THR A 111 10.66 -7.84 0.35
N PRO A 112 9.43 -8.29 0.59
CA PRO A 112 8.72 -9.16 -0.32
C PRO A 112 8.38 -8.40 -1.61
N ARG A 113 8.69 -9.01 -2.76
CA ARG A 113 8.18 -8.53 -4.04
C ARG A 113 6.69 -8.82 -4.14
N LEU A 114 5.91 -7.77 -4.34
CA LEU A 114 4.46 -7.88 -4.44
C LEU A 114 4.01 -8.44 -5.79
N LYS A 115 2.76 -8.88 -5.85
CA LYS A 115 2.08 -9.30 -7.08
C LYS A 115 0.85 -8.45 -7.32
N SER A 116 0.43 -8.38 -8.59
CA SER A 116 -0.84 -7.75 -8.98
C SER A 116 -1.94 -8.79 -8.99
N CYS A 117 -3.09 -8.49 -8.39
CA CYS A 117 -4.25 -9.35 -8.46
C CYS A 117 -4.77 -9.42 -9.91
N ALA A 118 -5.02 -10.63 -10.40
CA ALA A 118 -5.57 -10.85 -11.74
C ALA A 118 -6.98 -10.26 -11.95
N VAL A 119 -7.72 -10.01 -10.86
CA VAL A 119 -9.15 -9.62 -10.91
C VAL A 119 -9.32 -8.13 -10.67
N CYS A 120 -8.77 -7.62 -9.57
CA CYS A 120 -8.95 -6.22 -9.19
C CYS A 120 -7.75 -5.33 -9.49
N GLY A 121 -6.63 -5.88 -9.97
CA GLY A 121 -5.41 -5.13 -10.29
C GLY A 121 -4.61 -4.60 -9.09
N HIS A 122 -5.11 -4.73 -7.86
CA HIS A 122 -4.39 -4.24 -6.68
C HIS A 122 -3.15 -5.07 -6.36
N HIS A 123 -2.14 -4.42 -5.78
CA HIS A 123 -0.97 -5.09 -5.22
C HIS A 123 -1.33 -5.88 -3.97
N PHE A 124 -0.66 -7.01 -3.78
CA PHE A 124 -0.75 -7.81 -2.57
C PHE A 124 0.57 -8.54 -2.30
N ASN A 125 0.85 -8.80 -1.03
CA ASN A 125 1.98 -9.62 -0.60
C ASN A 125 1.63 -11.12 -0.79
N PRO A 126 2.31 -11.87 -1.67
CA PRO A 126 2.04 -13.29 -1.85
C PRO A 126 2.44 -14.15 -0.64
N GLN A 127 3.31 -13.63 0.24
CA GLN A 127 3.80 -14.31 1.44
C GLN A 127 3.03 -13.95 2.71
N ASP A 128 1.95 -13.17 2.61
CA ASP A 128 1.13 -12.82 3.77
C ASP A 128 0.55 -14.09 4.43
N SER A 129 0.81 -14.23 5.73
CA SER A 129 0.39 -15.38 6.54
C SER A 129 -1.11 -15.57 6.55
N ALA A 130 -1.90 -14.49 6.56
CA ALA A 130 -3.36 -14.58 6.53
C ALA A 130 -3.84 -15.28 5.25
N ARG A 131 -3.16 -15.06 4.12
CA ARG A 131 -3.47 -15.75 2.86
C ARG A 131 -3.12 -17.22 2.90
N GLN A 132 -1.97 -17.57 3.49
CA GLN A 132 -1.53 -18.96 3.66
C GLN A 132 -2.49 -19.74 4.57
N GLU A 133 -2.92 -19.13 5.68
CA GLU A 133 -3.90 -19.72 6.59
C GLU A 133 -5.26 -19.96 5.93
N LEU A 134 -5.69 -19.05 5.05
CA LEU A 134 -6.94 -19.17 4.29
C LEU A 134 -6.83 -20.13 3.09
N GLY A 135 -5.66 -20.73 2.85
CA GLY A 135 -5.44 -21.65 1.73
C GLY A 135 -5.55 -20.98 0.36
N ILE A 136 -5.28 -19.67 0.28
CA ILE A 136 -5.24 -18.91 -0.97
C ILE A 136 -3.87 -19.12 -1.63
N GLU A 137 -3.48 -20.39 -1.79
CA GLU A 137 -2.26 -20.81 -2.46
C GLU A 137 -2.58 -21.02 -3.95
N GLY A 138 -2.43 -19.97 -4.76
CA GLY A 138 -2.57 -20.04 -6.21
C GLY A 138 -3.98 -20.42 -6.68
N ILE A 139 -4.85 -19.43 -6.90
CA ILE A 139 -6.15 -19.66 -7.51
C ILE A 139 -6.05 -19.36 -9.01
N TYR A 140 -5.94 -20.44 -9.78
CA TYR A 140 -5.79 -20.52 -11.23
C TYR A 140 -7.09 -20.15 -11.94
N LEU A 141 -7.02 -19.16 -12.85
CA LEU A 141 -8.13 -18.84 -13.75
C LEU A 141 -7.58 -18.48 -15.12
N ASP A 142 -7.59 -19.46 -16.02
CA ASP A 142 -8.20 -19.36 -17.36
C ASP A 142 -8.16 -20.73 -18.08
N GLU A 143 -8.88 -20.85 -19.19
CA GLU A 143 -8.81 -22.00 -20.12
C GLU A 143 -7.50 -22.06 -20.94
N GLU A 144 -6.61 -21.07 -20.80
CA GLU A 144 -5.36 -20.90 -21.55
C GLU A 144 -4.08 -21.19 -20.74
N ASN A 145 -4.19 -21.66 -19.48
CA ASN A 145 -3.07 -21.83 -18.53
C ASN A 145 -2.26 -20.54 -18.25
N LYS A 146 -2.85 -19.34 -18.28
CA LYS A 146 -2.15 -18.17 -17.72
C LYS A 146 -2.30 -18.17 -16.19
N GLU A 147 -1.17 -18.37 -15.51
CA GLU A 147 -1.08 -18.33 -14.06
C GLU A 147 -1.40 -16.92 -13.54
N GLY A 148 -2.66 -16.70 -13.11
CA GLY A 148 -3.10 -15.53 -12.39
C GLY A 148 -3.23 -15.81 -10.90
N GLU A 149 -2.88 -14.84 -10.04
CA GLU A 149 -3.08 -14.96 -8.59
C GLU A 149 -4.07 -13.89 -8.07
N CYS A 150 -4.86 -14.26 -7.06
CA CYS A 150 -5.89 -13.41 -6.50
C CYS A 150 -5.48 -12.86 -5.12
N CYS A 151 -5.78 -11.58 -4.84
CA CYS A 151 -5.47 -10.96 -3.54
C CYS A 151 -6.38 -11.42 -2.39
N SER A 152 -7.51 -12.06 -2.68
CA SER A 152 -8.48 -12.50 -1.67
C SER A 152 -9.36 -13.65 -2.16
N PRO A 153 -10.07 -14.37 -1.25
CA PRO A 153 -11.05 -15.39 -1.64
C PRO A 153 -12.19 -14.80 -2.46
N GLN A 154 -12.60 -13.55 -2.19
CA GLN A 154 -13.66 -12.88 -2.94
C GLN A 154 -13.25 -12.68 -4.40
N CYS A 155 -12.03 -12.20 -4.67
CA CYS A 155 -11.53 -12.06 -6.03
C CYS A 155 -11.44 -13.41 -6.74
N ALA A 156 -11.00 -14.45 -6.02
CA ALA A 156 -10.98 -15.81 -6.57
C ALA A 156 -12.35 -16.33 -6.98
N VAL A 157 -13.38 -16.13 -6.16
CA VAL A 157 -14.76 -16.49 -6.50
C VAL A 157 -15.27 -15.67 -7.68
N GLU A 158 -14.99 -14.36 -7.70
CA GLU A 158 -15.42 -13.46 -8.76
C GLU A 158 -14.87 -13.90 -10.12
N ALA A 159 -13.60 -14.25 -10.20
CA ALA A 159 -13.02 -14.59 -11.48
C ALA A 159 -13.45 -16.00 -11.96
N VAL A 160 -13.78 -16.95 -11.08
CA VAL A 160 -14.52 -18.18 -11.47
C VAL A 160 -15.89 -17.83 -12.08
N LEU A 161 -16.61 -16.85 -11.51
CA LEU A 161 -17.93 -16.45 -12.01
C LEU A 161 -17.86 -15.70 -13.34
N VAL A 162 -16.78 -14.96 -13.59
CA VAL A 162 -16.52 -14.30 -14.88
C VAL A 162 -16.29 -15.35 -15.96
N ASP A 163 -15.41 -16.32 -15.72
CA ASP A 163 -15.14 -17.43 -16.66
C ASP A 163 -16.44 -18.19 -17.00
N MET A 164 -17.30 -18.46 -16.01
CA MET A 164 -18.59 -19.13 -16.24
C MET A 164 -19.60 -18.32 -17.05
N LYS A 165 -19.49 -16.98 -17.10
CA LYS A 165 -20.38 -16.11 -17.88
C LYS A 165 -19.92 -15.92 -19.32
N GLU A 166 -18.63 -16.11 -19.57
CA GLU A 166 -18.03 -15.98 -20.90
C GLU A 166 -18.13 -17.29 -21.72
N LEU A 167 -18.56 -18.40 -21.07
CA LEU A 167 -18.99 -19.68 -21.67
C LEU A 167 -20.45 -19.68 -22.15
#